data_AF-A0AAD7W754-F1
#
_entry.id   AF-A0AAD7W754-F1
#
_cell.length_a   1.000
_cell.length_b   1.000
_cell.length_c   1.000
_cell.angle_alpha   90.00
_cell.angle_beta   90.00
_cell.angle_gamma   90.00
#
_symmetry.space_group_name_H-M   'P 1'
#
loop_
_entity.id
_entity.type
_entity.pdbx_description
1 polymer ?
#
loop_
_entity_poly.entity_id
_entity_poly.type
_entity_poly.pdbx_seq_one_letter_code
_entity_poly.pdbx_strand_id
1 'polypeptide(L)'
;MASEHSDPSEKEHRDQENVKQKYGMDRHKDKDKRKEEKIWSYDSKLKKEKENGFARLPPVKSELDNDGFYLSPKHEKSLRRERGKDEWEEERYTDGSKWRFLEHKGPVFAPPYEPLPSNIKFYYDGKPFKLSKKAEEVATFFAKMLDHEYTTKDIFRKNFLKDWRKEMTSEEKVKLSDLNKCNFNEMSEYFKAQSEARKQMSKDEKLKIKEENERLLQEYGFCLMDNHKERIANFRIEPPGLFRGRGDHPKMGMLKRRIRPEDIIINCSKDSKHPKPPPGDKWKEVRHDNKVTWLVSWTENIQGSIKYIMLNPSSRIKGEKDWQKYETARRLKKCVGRIRAQYREDWKSKEMRIRQRSVALYFIDKLALRAGNEKEEGETADTVGCCSLRVEHICLSPEKDGQEFVVEFDFLGKDSIRYYNKVPVEKRVFKNLQLFMENKQPEDDLFDRLNVSP
;
A
#
# COMPACT_ATOMS: atom_id res chain seq x y z
N MET A 1 -30.88 64.71 34.84
CA MET A 1 -29.49 65.02 35.24
C MET A 1 -28.57 64.24 34.31
N ALA A 2 -27.52 64.90 33.83
CA ALA A 2 -26.97 64.79 32.48
C ALA A 2 -26.06 63.56 32.20
N SER A 3 -25.64 63.51 30.91
CA SER A 3 -24.68 62.62 30.21
C SER A 3 -25.38 61.51 29.41
N GLU A 4 -25.17 61.29 28.10
CA GLU A 4 -24.17 61.73 27.12
C GLU A 4 -24.80 61.84 25.69
N HIS A 5 -24.32 62.79 24.88
CA HIS A 5 -24.54 63.00 23.43
C HIS A 5 -23.14 62.97 22.78
N SER A 6 -22.87 62.62 21.51
CA SER A 6 -23.47 62.95 20.19
C SER A 6 -22.55 62.27 19.14
N ASP A 7 -23.01 61.45 18.18
CA ASP A 7 -23.66 61.71 16.86
C ASP A 7 -22.71 61.85 15.64
N PRO A 8 -23.16 61.50 14.40
CA PRO A 8 -22.40 60.84 13.32
C PRO A 8 -22.63 61.51 11.92
N SER A 9 -22.74 60.73 10.82
CA SER A 9 -23.34 61.03 9.49
C SER A 9 -22.43 61.64 8.39
N GLU A 10 -22.60 61.53 7.06
CA GLU A 10 -23.61 60.96 6.13
C GLU A 10 -23.11 61.05 4.65
N LYS A 11 -23.65 60.21 3.72
CA LYS A 11 -24.10 60.42 2.29
C LYS A 11 -23.24 61.24 1.26
N GLU A 12 -23.28 61.14 -0.08
CA GLU A 12 -24.08 60.49 -1.15
C GLU A 12 -23.43 60.79 -2.55
N HIS A 13 -24.00 60.19 -3.62
CA HIS A 13 -23.94 60.51 -5.07
C HIS A 13 -22.68 60.10 -5.90
N ARG A 14 -22.75 59.26 -6.97
CA ARG A 14 -23.50 59.13 -8.25
C ARG A 14 -22.83 59.80 -9.48
N ASP A 15 -22.65 58.94 -10.48
CA ASP A 15 -22.78 59.15 -11.94
C ASP A 15 -21.60 59.57 -12.85
N GLN A 16 -21.41 58.66 -13.84
CA GLN A 16 -21.16 58.86 -15.29
C GLN A 16 -19.81 59.44 -15.76
N GLU A 17 -19.29 59.17 -16.95
CA GLU A 17 -19.33 58.14 -18.00
C GLU A 17 -18.47 58.77 -19.14
N ASN A 18 -17.80 57.97 -19.98
CA ASN A 18 -17.46 58.32 -21.38
C ASN A 18 -16.40 59.44 -21.66
N VAL A 19 -15.54 59.43 -22.70
CA VAL A 19 -15.10 58.48 -23.72
C VAL A 19 -14.01 59.17 -24.59
N LYS A 20 -13.13 58.37 -25.20
CA LYS A 20 -12.38 58.59 -26.48
C LYS A 20 -11.12 59.50 -26.59
N GLN A 21 -10.10 58.84 -27.19
CA GLN A 21 -9.27 59.26 -28.35
C GLN A 21 -8.16 60.29 -28.08
N LYS A 22 -6.97 60.28 -28.71
CA LYS A 22 -6.47 59.66 -29.95
C LYS A 22 -4.96 59.99 -30.11
N TYR A 23 -4.25 59.18 -30.92
CA TYR A 23 -2.97 59.45 -31.65
C TYR A 23 -1.70 59.71 -30.81
N GLY A 24 -0.49 59.28 -31.19
CA GLY A 24 0.02 58.61 -32.38
C GLY A 24 1.47 59.03 -32.63
N MET A 25 2.38 58.04 -32.75
CA MET A 25 3.71 58.03 -33.41
C MET A 25 4.77 59.09 -33.06
N ASP A 26 5.96 58.62 -32.66
CA ASP A 26 7.15 58.90 -33.48
C ASP A 26 8.30 57.89 -33.31
N ARG A 27 9.01 57.66 -34.41
CA ARG A 27 10.13 56.71 -34.57
C ARG A 27 11.46 57.46 -34.43
N HIS A 28 12.50 56.83 -33.87
CA HIS A 28 13.85 56.91 -34.45
C HIS A 28 14.78 55.78 -33.96
N LYS A 29 15.50 55.18 -34.91
CA LYS A 29 16.62 54.21 -34.76
C LYS A 29 17.88 54.93 -34.26
N ASP A 30 18.72 54.30 -33.45
CA ASP A 30 19.94 53.57 -33.90
C ASP A 30 20.81 53.01 -32.74
N LYS A 31 21.50 51.91 -33.06
CA LYS A 31 22.79 51.40 -32.50
C LYS A 31 22.92 50.72 -31.11
N ASP A 32 23.06 49.40 -31.24
CA ASP A 32 24.21 48.56 -30.80
C ASP A 32 24.25 47.87 -29.41
N LYS A 33 24.53 46.55 -29.51
CA LYS A 33 25.17 45.62 -28.56
C LYS A 33 24.42 45.18 -27.29
N ARG A 34 23.89 43.94 -27.32
CA ARG A 34 24.36 42.80 -26.50
C ARG A 34 23.59 41.50 -26.82
N LYS A 35 24.35 40.43 -27.07
CA LYS A 35 23.93 39.03 -27.29
C LYS A 35 23.25 38.47 -26.02
N GLU A 36 21.99 38.08 -26.15
CA GLU A 36 21.47 36.69 -26.21
C GLU A 36 21.39 35.94 -24.86
N GLU A 37 20.26 36.10 -24.18
CA GLU A 37 19.58 35.01 -23.47
C GLU A 37 18.27 34.71 -24.24
N LYS A 38 18.23 33.55 -24.92
CA LYS A 38 17.08 33.08 -25.69
C LYS A 38 16.16 32.24 -24.80
N ILE A 39 15.08 32.87 -24.37
CA ILE A 39 13.80 32.21 -24.09
C ILE A 39 13.20 31.82 -25.45
N TRP A 40 12.80 30.55 -25.63
CA TRP A 40 12.11 30.14 -26.86
C TRP A 40 10.66 29.71 -26.62
N SER A 41 9.84 30.38 -27.42
CA SER A 41 8.40 30.37 -27.61
C SER A 41 7.78 29.01 -27.87
N TYR A 42 6.51 28.93 -27.47
CA TYR A 42 5.48 28.05 -28.01
C TYR A 42 5.49 27.98 -29.55
N ASP A 43 5.20 26.80 -30.09
CA ASP A 43 4.49 26.67 -31.37
C ASP A 43 3.36 25.65 -31.22
N SER A 44 2.21 26.02 -31.79
CA SER A 44 0.90 25.38 -31.60
C SER A 44 0.37 24.95 -32.97
N LYS A 45 0.05 23.66 -33.14
CA LYS A 45 -0.80 23.16 -34.26
C LYS A 45 -1.79 22.07 -33.80
N LEU A 46 -2.93 22.57 -33.33
CA LEU A 46 -4.35 22.18 -33.52
C LEU A 46 -4.80 20.79 -34.07
N LYS A 47 -5.90 20.35 -33.42
CA LYS A 47 -6.99 19.39 -33.78
C LYS A 47 -6.74 17.92 -33.44
N LYS A 48 -7.60 17.23 -32.69
CA LYS A 48 -9.08 17.19 -32.76
C LYS A 48 -9.66 16.68 -31.42
N GLU A 49 -10.66 17.37 -30.87
CA GLU A 49 -11.46 16.93 -29.74
C GLU A 49 -12.26 15.67 -30.07
N LYS A 50 -12.33 14.73 -29.12
CA LYS A 50 -13.42 13.77 -28.96
C LYS A 50 -13.72 13.60 -27.47
N GLU A 51 -15.01 13.70 -27.18
CA GLU A 51 -15.66 13.53 -25.88
C GLU A 51 -15.26 12.23 -25.16
N ASN A 52 -14.81 12.39 -23.91
CA ASN A 52 -15.20 11.65 -22.71
C ASN A 52 -14.15 11.94 -21.63
N GLY A 53 -14.50 12.83 -20.72
CA GLY A 53 -13.63 13.43 -19.72
C GLY A 53 -13.08 12.43 -18.68
N PHE A 54 -11.89 11.89 -18.96
CA PHE A 54 -10.97 11.40 -17.94
C PHE A 54 -9.58 11.97 -18.26
N ALA A 55 -9.22 13.07 -17.59
CA ALA A 55 -7.84 13.54 -17.58
C ALA A 55 -6.98 12.53 -16.83
N ARG A 56 -5.90 12.05 -17.47
CA ARG A 56 -4.87 11.24 -16.82
C ARG A 56 -4.14 12.11 -15.80
N LEU A 57 -4.36 11.85 -14.51
CA LEU A 57 -3.50 12.38 -13.46
C LEU A 57 -2.07 11.78 -13.63
N PRO A 58 -1.01 12.59 -13.48
CA PRO A 58 0.35 12.06 -13.45
C PRO A 58 0.53 11.13 -12.25
N PRO A 59 1.41 10.11 -12.33
CA PRO A 59 1.60 9.17 -11.23
C PRO A 59 2.09 9.92 -9.99
N VAL A 60 1.29 9.89 -8.92
CA VAL A 60 1.73 10.24 -7.58
C VAL A 60 2.83 9.24 -7.22
N LYS A 61 4.06 9.72 -7.09
CA LYS A 61 5.17 8.95 -6.52
C LYS A 61 4.79 8.64 -5.08
N SER A 62 4.38 7.40 -4.81
CA SER A 62 4.44 6.83 -3.47
C SER A 62 5.90 6.84 -3.03
N GLU A 63 6.19 7.45 -1.88
CA GLU A 63 7.48 7.31 -1.21
C GLU A 63 7.69 5.83 -0.89
N LEU A 64 8.44 5.17 -1.77
CA LEU A 64 8.94 3.82 -1.56
C LEU A 64 10.06 3.89 -0.53
N ASP A 65 9.96 3.02 0.44
CA ASP A 65 10.93 2.75 1.49
C ASP A 65 12.37 2.82 0.98
N ASN A 66 13.09 3.84 1.43
CA ASN A 66 14.53 4.00 1.17
C ASN A 66 15.34 3.10 2.12
N ASP A 67 15.01 1.80 2.14
CA ASP A 67 15.90 0.78 2.65
C ASP A 67 16.88 0.45 1.52
N GLY A 68 18.07 1.03 1.60
CA GLY A 68 19.11 1.07 0.56
C GLY A 68 19.75 -0.28 0.16
N PHE A 69 18.94 -1.32 -0.07
CA PHE A 69 19.34 -2.60 -0.66
C PHE A 69 18.66 -2.91 -2.00
N TYR A 70 17.86 -1.99 -2.55
CA TYR A 70 17.10 -2.24 -3.77
C TYR A 70 17.45 -1.21 -4.86
N LEU A 71 18.40 -1.58 -5.72
CA LEU A 71 18.44 -1.02 -7.07
C LEU A 71 17.26 -1.60 -7.83
N SER A 72 16.23 -0.78 -8.06
CA SER A 72 15.14 -1.11 -8.98
C SER A 72 15.71 -1.31 -10.39
N PRO A 73 15.54 -2.49 -11.03
CA PRO A 73 16.02 -2.68 -12.40
C PRO A 73 15.30 -1.72 -13.34
N LYS A 74 16.02 -0.71 -13.83
CA LYS A 74 15.58 0.08 -14.98
C LYS A 74 15.35 -0.88 -16.15
N HIS A 75 14.23 -0.70 -16.83
CA HIS A 75 13.76 -1.43 -18.00
C HIS A 75 14.91 -1.95 -18.88
N GLU A 76 15.28 -3.21 -18.67
CA GLU A 76 16.14 -3.94 -19.59
C GLU A 76 15.23 -4.54 -20.65
N LYS A 77 15.56 -4.25 -21.91
CA LYS A 77 14.84 -4.71 -23.10
C LYS A 77 14.55 -6.20 -22.95
N SER A 78 13.28 -6.56 -23.14
CA SER A 78 12.83 -7.95 -23.16
C SER A 78 13.79 -8.80 -24.00
N LEU A 79 14.51 -9.71 -23.36
CA LEU A 79 14.96 -10.91 -24.03
C LEU A 79 13.67 -11.52 -24.63
N ARG A 80 13.52 -11.39 -25.94
CA ARG A 80 12.44 -12.05 -26.69
C ARG A 80 12.57 -13.54 -26.35
N ARG A 81 11.63 -14.06 -25.56
CA ARG A 81 11.38 -15.51 -25.45
C ARG A 81 11.29 -16.04 -26.88
N GLU A 82 12.06 -17.06 -27.21
CA GLU A 82 11.60 -18.03 -28.20
C GLU A 82 10.31 -18.61 -27.61
N ARG A 83 9.16 -18.05 -27.99
CA ARG A 83 7.85 -18.59 -27.62
C ARG A 83 7.71 -19.93 -28.33
N GLY A 84 8.09 -21.01 -27.64
CA GLY A 84 7.42 -22.29 -27.84
C GLY A 84 5.92 -22.08 -27.68
N LYS A 85 5.12 -22.84 -28.46
CA LYS A 85 3.65 -22.86 -28.53
C LYS A 85 2.95 -22.09 -27.41
N ASP A 86 2.11 -21.11 -27.78
CA ASP A 86 1.45 -20.21 -26.85
C ASP A 86 0.85 -20.98 -25.66
N GLU A 87 1.44 -20.82 -24.46
CA GLU A 87 1.07 -21.50 -23.18
C GLU A 87 -0.42 -21.38 -22.82
N TRP A 88 -1.16 -20.50 -23.50
CA TRP A 88 -2.60 -20.29 -23.38
C TRP A 88 -3.46 -21.29 -24.15
N GLU A 89 -2.87 -22.03 -25.09
CA GLU A 89 -3.52 -23.09 -25.88
C GLU A 89 -3.48 -24.45 -25.17
N GLU A 90 -2.72 -24.57 -24.07
CA GLU A 90 -2.66 -25.80 -23.28
C GLU A 90 -3.99 -26.09 -22.56
N GLU A 91 -4.37 -27.37 -22.53
CA GLU A 91 -5.57 -27.79 -21.82
C GLU A 91 -5.47 -27.57 -20.31
N ARG A 92 -6.59 -27.15 -19.73
CA ARG A 92 -6.72 -26.90 -18.30
C ARG A 92 -6.85 -28.19 -17.52
N TYR A 93 -6.27 -28.21 -16.32
CA TYR A 93 -6.58 -29.25 -15.35
C TYR A 93 -8.01 -29.07 -14.80
N THR A 94 -8.83 -30.12 -14.93
CA THR A 94 -10.23 -30.13 -14.49
C THR A 94 -10.43 -30.69 -13.09
N ASP A 95 -9.42 -31.37 -12.53
CA ASP A 95 -9.43 -32.00 -11.20
C ASP A 95 -9.09 -31.03 -10.05
N GLY A 96 -9.02 -29.72 -10.34
CA GLY A 96 -8.64 -28.67 -9.40
C GLY A 96 -7.14 -28.54 -9.14
N SER A 97 -6.32 -29.47 -9.63
CA SER A 97 -4.86 -29.42 -9.53
C SER A 97 -4.31 -28.17 -10.24
N LYS A 98 -3.24 -27.61 -9.69
CA LYS A 98 -2.58 -26.38 -10.17
C LYS A 98 -1.32 -26.67 -10.98
N TRP A 99 -0.74 -27.84 -10.73
CA TRP A 99 0.45 -28.34 -11.40
C TRP A 99 0.50 -29.86 -11.23
N ARG A 100 1.25 -30.52 -12.10
CA ARG A 100 1.64 -31.94 -12.00
C ARG A 100 3.09 -32.05 -11.51
N PHE A 101 3.97 -31.15 -11.98
CA PHE A 101 5.36 -31.09 -11.56
C PHE A 101 5.74 -29.68 -11.07
N LEU A 102 6.52 -29.61 -9.99
CA LEU A 102 7.03 -28.40 -9.37
C LEU A 102 8.39 -28.67 -8.71
N GLU A 103 9.44 -28.06 -9.25
CA GLU A 103 10.80 -28.07 -8.68
C GLU A 103 11.33 -26.65 -8.51
N HIS A 104 11.92 -26.33 -7.35
CA HIS A 104 12.54 -25.04 -7.08
C HIS A 104 13.68 -25.18 -6.06
N LYS A 105 14.55 -24.15 -5.96
CA LYS A 105 15.72 -24.13 -5.07
C LYS A 105 15.45 -23.68 -3.63
N GLY A 106 14.19 -23.45 -3.28
CA GLY A 106 13.81 -22.86 -1.98
C GLY A 106 14.00 -21.34 -1.95
N PRO A 107 13.85 -20.72 -0.76
CA PRO A 107 14.02 -19.28 -0.59
C PRO A 107 15.49 -18.86 -0.44
N VAL A 108 15.75 -17.57 -0.67
CA VAL A 108 17.01 -16.91 -0.24
C VAL A 108 16.74 -16.17 1.06
N PHE A 109 17.49 -16.54 2.11
CA PHE A 109 17.40 -15.90 3.42
C PHE A 109 18.00 -14.49 3.42
N ALA A 110 17.47 -13.63 4.29
CA ALA A 110 18.06 -12.32 4.53
C ALA A 110 19.50 -12.47 5.07
N PRO A 111 20.46 -11.63 4.63
CA PRO A 111 21.83 -11.67 5.12
C PRO A 111 21.91 -11.60 6.66
N PRO A 112 22.89 -12.28 7.28
CA PRO A 112 23.09 -12.20 8.72
C PRO A 112 23.44 -10.76 9.13
N TYR A 113 23.14 -10.41 10.38
CA TYR A 113 23.48 -9.10 10.90
C TYR A 113 25.00 -8.93 11.09
N GLU A 114 25.51 -7.85 10.53
CA GLU A 114 26.86 -7.32 10.71
C GLU A 114 26.84 -6.26 11.83
N PRO A 115 27.52 -6.52 12.97
CA PRO A 115 27.59 -5.58 14.08
C PRO A 115 28.16 -4.22 13.68
N LEU A 116 27.79 -3.18 14.43
CA LEU A 116 28.32 -1.84 14.20
C LEU A 116 29.84 -1.80 14.42
N PRO A 117 30.57 -0.98 13.64
CA PRO A 117 31.97 -0.70 13.90
C PRO A 117 32.18 -0.15 15.31
N SER A 118 33.30 -0.49 15.96
CA SER A 118 33.56 -0.14 17.37
C SER A 118 33.60 1.36 17.67
N ASN A 119 33.80 2.20 16.65
CA ASN A 119 33.79 3.65 16.77
C ASN A 119 32.37 4.25 16.78
N ILE A 120 31.35 3.50 16.38
CA ILE A 120 29.95 3.94 16.40
C ILE A 120 29.32 3.50 17.72
N LYS A 121 28.82 4.46 18.51
CA LYS A 121 28.33 4.19 19.86
C LYS A 121 26.83 4.43 19.97
N PHE A 122 26.19 3.62 20.82
CA PHE A 122 24.88 3.91 21.36
C PHE A 122 25.05 4.61 22.71
N TYR A 123 24.18 5.57 23.03
CA TYR A 123 24.23 6.28 24.31
C TYR A 123 22.92 6.12 25.07
N TYR A 124 23.05 5.97 26.38
CA TYR A 124 21.93 5.98 27.30
C TYR A 124 22.21 6.96 28.44
N ASP A 125 21.30 7.90 28.65
CA ASP A 125 21.42 8.95 29.68
C ASP A 125 22.76 9.72 29.56
N GLY A 126 23.12 10.05 28.31
CA GLY A 126 24.36 10.75 27.97
C GLY A 126 25.64 9.91 28.02
N LYS A 127 25.59 8.64 28.44
CA LYS A 127 26.78 7.78 28.59
C LYS A 127 26.85 6.72 27.48
N PRO A 128 28.04 6.45 26.91
CA PRO A 128 28.22 5.34 25.97
C PRO A 128 27.78 4.01 26.60
N PHE A 129 27.01 3.23 25.84
CA PHE A 129 26.49 1.95 26.27
C PHE A 129 26.66 0.92 25.14
N LYS A 130 27.40 -0.15 25.41
CA LYS A 130 27.60 -1.24 24.43
C LYS A 130 26.44 -2.23 24.50
N LEU A 131 25.71 -2.36 23.41
CA LEU A 131 24.61 -3.29 23.28
C LEU A 131 25.11 -4.71 22.95
N SER A 132 24.33 -5.72 23.33
CA SER A 132 24.47 -7.09 22.87
C SER A 132 24.08 -7.19 21.39
N LYS A 133 24.62 -8.17 20.65
CA LYS A 133 24.40 -8.28 19.19
C LYS A 133 22.91 -8.27 18.78
N LYS A 134 22.04 -8.93 19.56
CA LYS A 134 20.59 -8.98 19.29
C LYS A 134 19.92 -7.62 19.55
N ALA A 135 20.23 -7.00 20.69
CA ALA A 135 19.71 -5.68 21.04
C ALA A 135 20.23 -4.61 20.06
N GLU A 136 21.48 -4.71 19.62
CA GLU A 136 22.12 -3.81 18.65
C GLU A 136 21.40 -3.90 17.29
N GLU A 137 21.17 -5.11 16.74
CA GLU A 137 20.45 -5.30 15.48
C GLU A 137 19.09 -4.57 15.51
N VAL A 138 18.32 -4.76 16.57
CA VAL A 138 17.00 -4.12 16.73
C VAL A 138 17.10 -2.61 16.90
N ALA A 139 18.07 -2.12 17.67
CA ALA A 139 18.34 -0.70 17.81
C ALA A 139 18.68 -0.05 16.46
N THR A 140 19.38 -0.77 15.56
CA THR A 140 19.68 -0.25 14.22
C THR A 140 18.43 0.01 13.39
N PHE A 141 17.34 -0.76 13.57
CA PHE A 141 16.11 -0.54 12.83
C PHE A 141 15.45 0.78 13.21
N PHE A 142 15.44 1.11 14.51
CA PHE A 142 14.94 2.40 14.97
C PHE A 142 15.86 3.56 14.54
N ALA A 143 17.18 3.37 14.67
CA ALA A 143 18.17 4.37 14.26
C ALA A 143 18.07 4.75 12.77
N LYS A 144 17.88 3.77 11.88
CA LYS A 144 17.67 4.01 10.43
C LYS A 144 16.40 4.80 10.12
N MET A 145 15.44 4.81 11.02
CA MET A 145 14.15 5.48 10.88
C MET A 145 14.06 6.77 11.69
N LEU A 146 15.16 7.26 12.28
CA LEU A 146 15.11 8.33 13.27
C LEU A 146 14.45 9.62 12.73
N ASP A 147 14.66 9.93 11.46
CA ASP A 147 14.06 11.11 10.79
C ASP A 147 12.65 10.86 10.21
N HIS A 148 12.12 9.64 10.32
CA HIS A 148 10.81 9.28 9.77
C HIS A 148 9.69 9.58 10.76
N GLU A 149 8.56 10.11 10.30
CA GLU A 149 7.34 10.35 11.10
C GLU A 149 6.90 9.19 12.02
N TYR A 150 7.21 7.92 11.70
CA TYR A 150 6.87 6.82 12.59
C TYR A 150 7.52 6.93 13.98
N THR A 151 8.76 7.44 14.08
CA THR A 151 9.50 7.50 15.36
C THR A 151 8.98 8.57 16.31
N THR A 152 8.11 9.47 15.83
CA THR A 152 7.40 10.46 16.64
C THR A 152 6.05 9.93 17.16
N LYS A 153 5.52 8.83 16.62
CA LYS A 153 4.24 8.25 17.04
C LYS A 153 4.37 7.44 18.32
N ASP A 154 3.53 7.74 19.31
CA ASP A 154 3.56 7.08 20.62
C ASP A 154 3.36 5.56 20.54
N ILE A 155 2.41 5.10 19.72
CA ILE A 155 2.15 3.66 19.53
C ILE A 155 3.40 2.97 18.99
N PHE A 156 4.05 3.57 17.99
CA PHE A 156 5.28 3.03 17.39
C PHE A 156 6.41 2.94 18.42
N ARG A 157 6.65 4.02 19.17
CA ARG A 157 7.69 4.10 20.22
C ARG A 157 7.45 3.09 21.34
N LYS A 158 6.20 2.96 21.82
CA LYS A 158 5.81 2.02 22.87
C LYS A 158 6.01 0.57 22.42
N ASN A 159 5.54 0.22 21.23
CA ASN A 159 5.68 -1.12 20.67
C ASN A 159 7.15 -1.47 20.41
N PHE A 160 7.91 -0.54 19.84
CA PHE A 160 9.35 -0.71 19.64
C PHE A 160 10.07 -1.00 20.96
N LEU A 161 9.89 -0.17 21.99
CA LEU A 161 10.57 -0.36 23.27
C LEU A 161 10.19 -1.70 23.91
N LYS A 162 8.90 -2.07 23.87
CA LYS A 162 8.40 -3.34 24.40
C LYS A 162 9.09 -4.54 23.75
N ASP A 163 9.20 -4.55 22.42
CA ASP A 163 9.81 -5.67 21.70
C ASP A 163 11.35 -5.63 21.75
N TRP A 164 11.96 -4.45 21.68
CA TRP A 164 13.41 -4.28 21.83
C TRP A 164 13.89 -4.82 23.17
N ARG A 165 13.15 -4.56 24.25
CA ARG A 165 13.43 -5.13 25.57
C ARG A 165 13.42 -6.65 25.58
N LYS A 166 12.69 -7.36 24.70
CA LYS A 166 12.72 -8.84 24.65
C LYS A 166 14.04 -9.37 24.10
N GLU A 167 14.70 -8.60 23.23
CA GLU A 167 15.98 -8.96 22.61
C GLU A 167 17.20 -8.53 23.43
N MET A 168 16.99 -7.84 24.56
CA MET A 168 18.00 -7.44 25.52
C MET A 168 18.37 -8.55 26.51
N THR A 169 19.62 -8.54 26.95
CA THR A 169 20.13 -9.25 28.13
C THR A 169 19.45 -8.74 29.41
N SER A 170 19.59 -9.48 30.52
CA SER A 170 19.04 -9.08 31.80
C SER A 170 19.63 -7.76 32.30
N GLU A 171 20.93 -7.55 32.10
CA GLU A 171 21.65 -6.33 32.49
C GLU A 171 21.17 -5.12 31.68
N GLU A 172 20.97 -5.31 30.37
CA GLU A 172 20.43 -4.28 29.48
C GLU A 172 19.00 -3.91 29.88
N LYS A 173 18.12 -4.88 30.17
CA LYS A 173 16.73 -4.63 30.58
C LYS A 173 16.63 -3.79 31.84
N VAL A 174 17.53 -3.98 32.80
CA VAL A 174 17.54 -3.20 34.05
C VAL A 174 17.94 -1.75 33.77
N LYS A 175 18.92 -1.52 32.89
CA LYS A 175 19.45 -0.19 32.62
C LYS A 175 18.61 0.60 31.61
N LEU A 176 18.17 -0.03 30.52
CA LEU A 176 17.51 0.59 29.37
C LEU A 176 15.98 0.58 29.51
N SER A 177 15.44 1.37 30.44
CA SER A 177 14.00 1.42 30.74
C SER A 177 13.25 2.53 30.02
N ASP A 178 13.91 3.64 29.67
CA ASP A 178 13.27 4.81 29.06
C ASP A 178 13.85 5.09 27.66
N LEU A 179 12.98 5.05 26.65
CA LEU A 179 13.36 5.36 25.27
C LEU A 179 13.80 6.82 25.10
N ASN A 180 13.31 7.75 25.91
CA ASN A 180 13.68 9.17 25.82
C ASN A 180 15.12 9.43 26.29
N LYS A 181 15.68 8.52 27.10
CA LYS A 181 17.10 8.55 27.50
C LYS A 181 18.03 7.89 26.48
N CYS A 182 17.47 7.20 25.48
CA CYS A 182 18.24 6.54 24.43
C CYS A 182 18.59 7.54 23.33
N ASN A 183 19.85 7.55 22.91
CA ASN A 183 20.31 8.37 21.80
C ASN A 183 20.90 7.47 20.70
N PHE A 184 20.25 7.54 19.54
CA PHE A 184 20.54 6.76 18.34
C PHE A 184 21.24 7.59 17.24
N ASN A 185 21.66 8.83 17.53
CA ASN A 185 22.14 9.78 16.51
C ASN A 185 23.39 9.27 15.79
N GLU A 186 24.43 8.83 16.51
CA GLU A 186 25.64 8.30 15.88
C GLU A 186 25.35 7.08 14.99
N MET A 187 24.43 6.20 15.42
CA MET A 187 23.98 5.07 14.60
C MET A 187 23.25 5.54 13.33
N SER A 188 22.37 6.54 13.47
CA SER A 188 21.63 7.15 12.35
C SER A 188 22.57 7.80 11.35
N GLU A 189 23.53 8.61 11.83
CA GLU A 189 24.56 9.26 11.02
C GLU A 189 25.43 8.24 10.28
N TYR A 190 25.83 7.15 10.96
CA TYR A 190 26.54 6.04 10.31
C TYR A 190 25.74 5.45 9.15
N PHE A 191 24.44 5.17 9.34
CA PHE A 191 23.62 4.61 8.26
C PHE A 191 23.33 5.60 7.13
N LYS A 192 23.22 6.90 7.43
CA LYS A 192 23.15 7.96 6.41
C LYS A 192 24.44 8.00 5.59
N ALA A 193 25.61 7.99 6.25
CA ALA A 193 26.91 7.96 5.58
C ALA A 193 27.09 6.69 4.72
N GLN A 194 26.67 5.52 5.22
CA GLN A 194 26.67 4.26 4.45
C GLN A 194 25.77 4.35 3.20
N SER A 195 24.62 5.03 3.31
CA SER A 195 23.73 5.26 2.17
C SER A 195 24.35 6.16 1.11
N GLU A 196 25.01 7.25 1.52
CA GLU A 196 25.73 8.14 0.61
C GLU A 196 26.95 7.45 -0.03
N ALA A 197 27.72 6.69 0.74
CA ALA A 197 28.81 5.87 0.21
C ALA A 197 28.31 4.86 -0.85
N ARG A 198 27.16 4.21 -0.62
CA ARG A 198 26.53 3.33 -1.61
C ARG A 198 26.17 4.06 -2.91
N LYS A 199 25.67 5.30 -2.83
CA LYS A 199 25.37 6.11 -4.02
C LYS A 199 26.65 6.47 -4.78
N GLN A 200 27.72 6.75 -4.04
CA GLN A 200 29.04 7.13 -4.56
C GLN A 200 29.92 5.94 -5.00
N MET A 201 29.48 4.69 -4.83
CA MET A 201 30.23 3.49 -5.28
C MET A 201 30.70 3.61 -6.73
N SER A 202 31.89 3.08 -6.98
CA SER A 202 32.49 3.04 -8.31
C SER A 202 31.64 2.21 -9.29
N LYS A 203 31.88 2.39 -10.59
CA LYS A 203 31.21 1.60 -11.62
C LYS A 203 31.53 0.10 -11.47
N ASP A 204 32.77 -0.23 -11.11
CA ASP A 204 33.23 -1.61 -11.00
C ASP A 204 32.60 -2.33 -9.79
N GLU A 205 32.49 -1.65 -8.64
CA GLU A 205 31.78 -2.20 -7.46
C GLU A 205 30.28 -2.41 -7.74
N LYS A 206 29.64 -1.43 -8.39
CA LYS A 206 28.23 -1.54 -8.81
C LYS A 206 28.02 -2.69 -9.80
N LEU A 207 28.97 -2.93 -10.70
CA LEU A 207 28.93 -4.04 -11.66
C LEU A 207 29.04 -5.39 -10.93
N LYS A 208 30.00 -5.55 -10.01
CA LYS A 208 30.14 -6.77 -9.20
C LYS A 208 28.86 -7.09 -8.40
N ILE A 209 28.23 -6.08 -7.80
CA ILE A 209 26.95 -6.25 -7.09
C ILE A 209 25.83 -6.66 -8.05
N LYS A 210 25.80 -6.12 -9.28
CA LYS A 210 24.82 -6.48 -10.31
C LYS A 210 24.99 -7.95 -10.72
N GLU A 211 26.21 -8.36 -11.02
CA GLU A 211 26.54 -9.73 -11.43
C GLU A 211 26.19 -10.77 -10.35
N GLU A 212 26.49 -10.47 -9.08
CA GLU A 212 26.12 -11.34 -7.96
C GLU A 212 24.59 -11.46 -7.83
N ASN A 213 23.86 -10.35 -7.99
CA ASN A 213 22.40 -10.36 -7.96
C ASN A 213 21.78 -11.11 -9.14
N GLU A 214 22.40 -11.03 -10.33
CA GLU A 214 21.99 -11.80 -11.50
C GLU A 214 22.25 -13.29 -11.30
N ARG A 215 23.39 -13.67 -10.71
CA ARG A 215 23.68 -15.05 -10.34
C ARG A 215 22.64 -15.62 -9.38
N LEU A 216 22.31 -14.88 -8.32
CA LEU A 216 21.25 -15.26 -7.37
C LEU A 216 19.88 -15.37 -8.07
N LEU A 217 19.56 -14.47 -9.00
CA LEU A 217 18.33 -14.53 -9.78
C LEU A 217 18.29 -15.76 -10.70
N GLN A 218 19.40 -16.12 -11.35
CA GLN A 218 19.45 -17.31 -12.21
C GLN A 218 19.29 -18.60 -11.42
N GLU A 219 19.86 -18.66 -10.21
CA GLU A 219 19.80 -19.84 -9.35
C GLU A 219 18.45 -19.99 -8.62
N TYR A 220 17.95 -18.92 -8.00
CA TYR A 220 16.77 -18.96 -7.11
C TYR A 220 15.53 -18.28 -7.68
N GLY A 221 15.67 -17.48 -8.73
CA GLY A 221 14.59 -16.67 -9.28
C GLY A 221 13.65 -17.41 -10.23
N PHE A 222 13.87 -18.71 -10.43
CA PHE A 222 13.07 -19.54 -11.33
C PHE A 222 12.73 -20.88 -10.68
N CYS A 223 11.60 -21.44 -11.09
CA CYS A 223 11.22 -22.83 -10.83
C CYS A 223 10.92 -23.54 -12.14
N LEU A 224 10.84 -24.86 -12.09
CA LEU A 224 10.28 -25.69 -13.16
C LEU A 224 8.86 -26.09 -12.75
N MET A 225 7.85 -25.66 -13.51
CA MET A 225 6.45 -26.02 -13.30
C MET A 225 5.87 -26.58 -14.59
N ASP A 226 5.41 -27.84 -14.58
CA ASP A 226 4.82 -28.52 -15.75
C ASP A 226 5.63 -28.37 -17.05
N ASN A 227 6.94 -28.61 -16.98
CA ASN A 227 7.92 -28.45 -18.07
C ASN A 227 8.28 -27.02 -18.47
N HIS A 228 7.71 -26.00 -17.81
CA HIS A 228 8.01 -24.60 -18.09
C HIS A 228 8.92 -23.99 -17.02
N LYS A 229 9.97 -23.30 -17.46
CA LYS A 229 10.83 -22.50 -16.58
C LYS A 229 10.14 -21.17 -16.29
N GLU A 230 9.60 -21.05 -15.07
CA GLU A 230 8.77 -19.93 -14.65
C GLU A 230 9.48 -19.03 -13.66
N ARG A 231 9.31 -17.72 -13.81
CA ARG A 231 9.93 -16.74 -12.91
C ARG A 231 9.18 -16.70 -11.57
N ILE A 232 9.93 -16.70 -10.48
CA ILE A 232 9.40 -16.51 -9.12
C ILE A 232 9.27 -15.01 -8.84
N ALA A 233 8.18 -14.58 -8.18
CA ALA A 233 7.95 -13.17 -7.89
C ALA A 233 8.99 -12.62 -6.89
N ASN A 234 8.98 -13.16 -5.67
CA ASN A 234 9.85 -12.75 -4.57
C ASN A 234 10.48 -14.00 -3.94
N PHE A 235 11.65 -14.41 -4.43
CA PHE A 235 12.37 -15.58 -3.89
C PHE A 235 13.18 -15.25 -2.63
N ARG A 236 13.35 -13.97 -2.29
CA ARG A 236 14.03 -13.50 -1.08
C ARG A 236 13.03 -13.35 0.06
N ILE A 237 13.38 -13.88 1.23
CA ILE A 237 12.61 -13.70 2.46
C ILE A 237 12.74 -12.26 2.93
N GLU A 238 11.62 -11.69 3.41
CA GLU A 238 11.59 -10.34 3.99
C GLU A 238 12.60 -10.24 5.16
N PRO A 239 13.50 -9.23 5.18
CA PRO A 239 14.44 -9.06 6.29
C PRO A 239 13.72 -8.66 7.59
N PRO A 240 14.33 -8.91 8.76
CA PRO A 240 13.82 -8.39 10.02
C PRO A 240 13.81 -6.85 10.01
N GLY A 241 12.93 -6.26 10.82
CA GLY A 241 12.79 -4.81 10.90
C GLY A 241 11.59 -4.41 11.76
N LEU A 242 11.23 -3.13 11.75
CA LEU A 242 10.03 -2.66 12.47
C LEU A 242 8.81 -2.69 11.55
N PHE A 243 7.68 -3.13 12.10
CA PHE A 243 6.41 -3.17 11.36
C PHE A 243 5.88 -1.76 11.15
N ARG A 244 5.64 -1.40 9.89
CA ARG A 244 5.14 -0.09 9.48
C ARG A 244 3.72 -0.23 8.97
N GLY A 245 2.80 -0.49 9.91
CA GLY A 245 1.37 -0.55 9.62
C GLY A 245 0.87 0.82 9.14
N ARG A 246 0.00 0.82 8.12
CA ARG A 246 -0.56 2.04 7.53
C ARG A 246 -1.65 2.64 8.43
N GLY A 247 -1.81 3.96 8.38
CA GLY A 247 -2.72 4.69 9.26
C GLY A 247 -2.34 4.52 10.73
N ASP A 248 -3.33 4.56 11.62
CA ASP A 248 -3.15 4.39 13.06
C ASP A 248 -3.14 2.91 13.47
N HIS A 249 -2.30 2.12 12.79
CA HIS A 249 -2.23 0.68 13.06
C HIS A 249 -1.68 0.40 14.48
N PRO A 250 -2.40 -0.34 15.33
CA PRO A 250 -2.05 -0.55 16.75
C PRO A 250 -0.75 -1.33 16.96
N LYS A 251 -0.26 -2.03 15.94
CA LYS A 251 0.95 -2.87 15.96
C LYS A 251 2.16 -2.20 15.31
N MET A 252 2.03 -0.96 14.82
CA MET A 252 3.18 -0.25 14.24
C MET A 252 4.33 -0.18 15.26
N GLY A 253 5.57 -0.32 14.81
CA GLY A 253 6.76 -0.34 15.68
C GLY A 253 7.10 -1.69 16.30
N MET A 254 6.20 -2.68 16.24
CA MET A 254 6.52 -4.06 16.67
C MET A 254 7.62 -4.68 15.82
N LEU A 255 8.42 -5.57 16.41
CA LEU A 255 9.56 -6.21 15.75
C LEU A 255 9.10 -7.33 14.82
N LYS A 256 9.34 -7.17 13.51
CA LYS A 256 9.29 -8.27 12.54
C LYS A 256 10.54 -9.13 12.72
N ARG A 257 10.36 -10.37 13.16
CA ARG A 257 11.47 -11.27 13.49
C ARG A 257 12.13 -11.81 12.22
N ARG A 258 13.41 -12.18 12.35
CA ARG A 258 14.14 -12.91 11.31
C ARG A 258 13.54 -14.31 11.17
N ILE A 259 13.07 -14.63 9.97
CA ILE A 259 12.57 -15.97 9.62
C ILE A 259 13.74 -16.94 9.50
N ARG A 260 13.61 -18.11 10.13
CA ARG A 260 14.60 -19.20 10.11
C ARG A 260 14.15 -20.35 9.21
N PRO A 261 15.04 -21.26 8.80
CA PRO A 261 14.65 -22.48 8.08
C PRO A 261 13.54 -23.27 8.80
N GLU A 262 13.56 -23.28 10.13
CA GLU A 262 12.60 -23.98 10.99
C GLU A 262 11.20 -23.32 10.99
N ASP A 263 11.07 -22.12 10.42
CA ASP A 263 9.79 -21.46 10.20
C ASP A 263 9.21 -21.74 8.79
N ILE A 264 10.02 -22.31 7.89
CA ILE A 264 9.74 -22.40 6.45
C ILE A 264 9.10 -23.74 6.08
N ILE A 265 7.98 -23.66 5.36
CA ILE A 265 7.31 -24.79 4.72
C ILE A 265 7.61 -24.74 3.22
N ILE A 266 8.18 -25.82 2.69
CA ILE A 266 8.45 -26.02 1.27
C ILE A 266 7.28 -26.78 0.62
N ASN A 267 6.89 -26.39 -0.59
CA ASN A 267 5.93 -27.12 -1.41
C ASN A 267 6.50 -27.40 -2.81
N CYS A 268 6.67 -28.68 -3.13
CA CYS A 268 7.24 -29.16 -4.37
C CYS A 268 6.63 -30.51 -4.77
N SER A 269 6.94 -31.07 -5.93
CA SER A 269 6.45 -32.40 -6.30
C SER A 269 7.21 -33.51 -5.58
N LYS A 270 6.54 -34.66 -5.35
CA LYS A 270 7.13 -35.83 -4.69
C LYS A 270 8.36 -36.34 -5.43
N ASP A 271 8.34 -36.27 -6.75
CA ASP A 271 9.33 -36.70 -7.73
C ASP A 271 10.34 -35.60 -8.13
N SER A 272 10.26 -34.42 -7.53
CA SER A 272 11.22 -33.33 -7.78
C SER A 272 12.49 -33.45 -6.93
N LYS A 273 13.55 -32.72 -7.31
CA LYS A 273 14.69 -32.50 -6.42
C LYS A 273 14.33 -31.48 -5.33
N HIS A 274 14.08 -31.98 -4.12
CA HIS A 274 13.71 -31.12 -2.99
C HIS A 274 14.82 -30.12 -2.65
N PRO A 275 14.48 -28.84 -2.35
CA PRO A 275 15.47 -27.87 -1.91
C PRO A 275 16.04 -28.27 -0.56
N LYS A 276 17.36 -28.14 -0.41
CA LYS A 276 18.05 -28.43 0.85
C LYS A 276 18.07 -27.18 1.73
N PRO A 277 17.84 -27.30 3.05
CA PRO A 277 18.03 -26.19 3.98
C PRO A 277 19.52 -25.79 4.05
N PRO A 278 19.84 -24.59 4.57
CA PRO A 278 21.21 -24.23 4.90
C PRO A 278 21.89 -25.31 5.77
N PRO A 279 23.22 -25.49 5.66
CA PRO A 279 23.93 -26.53 6.40
C PRO A 279 23.70 -26.43 7.92
N GLY A 280 23.25 -27.53 8.52
CA GLY A 280 22.96 -27.62 9.97
C GLY A 280 21.51 -27.35 10.35
N ASP A 281 20.71 -26.76 9.45
CA ASP A 281 19.32 -26.40 9.71
C ASP A 281 18.33 -27.41 9.11
N LYS A 282 17.05 -27.27 9.46
CA LYS A 282 15.96 -28.09 8.90
C LYS A 282 14.78 -27.21 8.50
N TRP A 283 14.09 -27.60 7.43
CA TRP A 283 12.80 -27.02 7.11
C TRP A 283 11.78 -27.36 8.19
N LYS A 284 10.82 -26.46 8.43
CA LYS A 284 9.64 -26.77 9.26
C LYS A 284 8.90 -27.98 8.73
N GLU A 285 8.69 -28.00 7.42
CA GLU A 285 7.96 -29.06 6.72
C GLU A 285 8.29 -29.01 5.22
N VAL A 286 8.29 -30.18 4.57
CA VAL A 286 8.24 -30.30 3.11
C VAL A 286 6.95 -31.02 2.77
N ARG A 287 6.12 -30.41 1.93
CA ARG A 287 4.84 -30.98 1.48
C ARG A 287 4.72 -30.97 -0.04
N HIS A 288 3.69 -31.66 -0.52
CA HIS A 288 3.44 -31.91 -1.94
C HIS A 288 1.97 -31.68 -2.29
N ASP A 289 1.50 -30.46 -2.02
CA ASP A 289 0.11 -30.05 -2.26
C ASP A 289 -0.02 -29.37 -3.62
N ASN A 290 -0.55 -30.12 -4.59
CA ASN A 290 -0.79 -29.63 -5.94
C ASN A 290 -2.11 -28.87 -6.10
N LYS A 291 -2.89 -28.65 -5.04
CA LYS A 291 -4.11 -27.82 -5.07
C LYS A 291 -3.81 -26.34 -4.84
N VAL A 292 -2.62 -26.02 -4.35
CA VAL A 292 -2.14 -24.65 -4.09
C VAL A 292 -1.09 -24.19 -5.10
N THR A 293 -0.82 -22.88 -5.13
CA THR A 293 0.08 -22.25 -6.12
C THR A 293 1.35 -21.66 -5.51
N TRP A 294 1.55 -21.80 -4.21
CA TRP A 294 2.74 -21.29 -3.52
C TRP A 294 3.84 -22.36 -3.48
N LEU A 295 5.08 -21.89 -3.51
CA LEU A 295 6.29 -22.72 -3.51
C LEU A 295 6.88 -22.81 -2.10
N VAL A 296 6.82 -21.69 -1.37
CA VAL A 296 7.32 -21.57 0.01
C VAL A 296 6.30 -20.79 0.82
N SER A 297 6.12 -21.14 2.08
CA SER A 297 5.33 -20.34 3.03
C SER A 297 5.94 -20.30 4.42
N TRP A 298 5.56 -19.29 5.19
CA TRP A 298 5.86 -19.17 6.63
C TRP A 298 4.79 -18.33 7.32
N THR A 299 4.72 -18.42 8.64
CA THR A 299 3.85 -17.57 9.46
C THR A 299 4.64 -16.35 9.95
N GLU A 300 4.19 -15.14 9.63
CA GLU A 300 4.77 -13.92 10.16
C GLU A 300 4.28 -13.64 11.59
N ASN A 301 5.09 -12.94 12.40
CA ASN A 301 4.89 -12.88 13.85
C ASN A 301 4.06 -11.69 14.37
N ILE A 302 3.71 -10.73 13.50
CA ILE A 302 2.94 -9.54 13.88
C ILE A 302 1.45 -9.86 13.92
N GLN A 303 0.90 -10.42 12.85
CA GLN A 303 -0.53 -10.77 12.76
C GLN A 303 -0.78 -12.29 12.73
N GLY A 304 0.27 -13.12 12.76
CA GLY A 304 0.11 -14.57 12.63
C GLY A 304 -0.32 -14.99 11.23
N SER A 305 -0.25 -14.09 10.24
CA SER A 305 -0.67 -14.37 8.88
C SER A 305 0.34 -15.24 8.13
N ILE A 306 -0.12 -15.99 7.14
CA ILE A 306 0.75 -16.81 6.31
C ILE A 306 1.26 -15.96 5.12
N LYS A 307 2.57 -15.91 4.97
CA LYS A 307 3.28 -15.31 3.84
C LYS A 307 3.69 -16.41 2.85
N TYR A 308 3.77 -16.04 1.57
CA TYR A 308 4.02 -16.99 0.49
C TYR A 308 5.04 -16.45 -0.51
N ILE A 309 5.86 -17.36 -1.04
CA ILE A 309 6.58 -17.19 -2.30
C ILE A 309 5.73 -17.83 -3.39
N MET A 310 5.37 -17.03 -4.39
CA MET A 310 4.56 -17.44 -5.54
C MET A 310 5.25 -17.06 -6.84
N LEU A 311 4.75 -17.60 -7.95
CA LEU A 311 5.19 -17.22 -9.28
C LEU A 311 4.90 -15.76 -9.63
N ASN A 312 5.72 -15.24 -10.52
CA ASN A 312 5.62 -13.89 -11.09
C ASN A 312 4.30 -13.72 -11.87
N PRO A 313 3.72 -12.51 -11.94
CA PRO A 313 2.51 -12.26 -12.74
C PRO A 313 2.58 -12.69 -14.21
N SER A 314 3.79 -12.75 -14.78
CA SER A 314 4.03 -13.23 -16.16
C SER A 314 3.94 -14.75 -16.34
N SER A 315 3.82 -15.53 -15.25
CA SER A 315 3.65 -16.98 -15.32
C SER A 315 2.26 -17.38 -15.80
N ARG A 316 2.16 -18.56 -16.43
CA ARG A 316 0.91 -19.12 -16.95
C ARG A 316 -0.20 -19.12 -15.90
N ILE A 317 0.09 -19.65 -14.70
CA ILE A 317 -0.93 -19.80 -13.64
C ILE A 317 -1.47 -18.47 -13.10
N LYS A 318 -0.63 -17.42 -13.09
CA LYS A 318 -1.05 -16.08 -12.67
C LYS A 318 -1.79 -15.38 -13.80
N GLY A 319 -1.27 -15.47 -15.03
CA GLY A 319 -1.91 -14.92 -16.21
C GLY A 319 -3.29 -15.50 -16.46
N GLU A 320 -3.45 -16.82 -16.33
CA GLU A 320 -4.74 -17.49 -16.54
C GLU A 320 -5.80 -17.04 -15.54
N LYS A 321 -5.45 -16.95 -14.26
CA LYS A 321 -6.35 -16.40 -13.23
C LYS A 321 -6.73 -14.95 -13.52
N ASP A 322 -5.78 -14.15 -13.99
CA ASP A 322 -6.02 -12.75 -14.33
C ASP A 322 -6.94 -12.61 -15.56
N TRP A 323 -6.76 -13.48 -16.57
CA TRP A 323 -7.66 -13.59 -17.70
C TRP A 323 -9.07 -14.01 -17.28
N GLN A 324 -9.21 -15.06 -16.45
CA GLN A 324 -10.50 -15.52 -15.92
C GLN A 324 -11.21 -14.43 -15.08
N LYS A 325 -10.46 -13.61 -14.34
CA LYS A 325 -10.97 -12.44 -13.62
C LYS A 325 -11.65 -11.47 -14.59
N TYR A 326 -11.03 -11.15 -15.73
CA TYR A 326 -11.64 -10.30 -16.75
C TYR A 326 -12.83 -10.97 -17.45
N GLU A 327 -12.77 -12.27 -17.75
CA GLU A 327 -13.91 -12.99 -18.31
C GLU A 327 -15.12 -13.01 -17.37
N THR A 328 -14.88 -13.07 -16.06
CA THR A 328 -15.93 -12.94 -15.05
C THR A 328 -16.57 -11.55 -15.08
N ALA A 329 -15.77 -10.48 -15.19
CA ALA A 329 -16.31 -9.13 -15.38
C ALA A 329 -17.08 -8.98 -16.71
N ARG A 330 -16.61 -9.61 -17.80
CA ARG A 330 -17.32 -9.63 -19.10
C ARG A 330 -18.65 -10.39 -19.02
N ARG A 331 -18.73 -11.47 -18.24
CA ARG A 331 -19.99 -12.17 -17.96
C ARG A 331 -20.94 -11.31 -17.13
N LEU A 332 -20.44 -10.62 -16.09
CA LEU A 332 -21.23 -9.66 -15.32
C LEU A 332 -21.84 -8.57 -16.22
N LYS A 333 -21.07 -8.03 -17.17
CA LYS A 333 -21.57 -7.04 -18.14
C LYS A 333 -22.83 -7.51 -18.88
N LYS A 334 -22.94 -8.81 -19.19
CA LYS A 334 -24.10 -9.37 -19.90
C LYS A 334 -25.36 -9.45 -19.04
N CYS A 335 -25.22 -9.57 -17.71
CA CYS A 335 -26.36 -9.73 -16.80
C CYS A 335 -26.57 -8.58 -15.81
N VAL A 336 -25.71 -7.55 -15.83
CA VAL A 336 -25.75 -6.43 -14.87
C VAL A 336 -27.08 -5.68 -14.89
N GLY A 337 -27.73 -5.53 -16.05
CA GLY A 337 -29.04 -4.90 -16.14
C GLY A 337 -30.10 -5.63 -15.31
N ARG A 338 -30.12 -6.97 -15.36
CA ARG A 338 -31.03 -7.80 -14.55
C ARG A 338 -30.72 -7.69 -13.06
N ILE A 339 -29.44 -7.69 -12.67
CA ILE A 339 -29.02 -7.55 -11.27
C ILE A 339 -29.45 -6.19 -10.72
N ARG A 340 -29.29 -5.12 -11.50
CA ARG A 340 -29.74 -3.76 -11.15
C ARG A 340 -31.25 -3.66 -10.98
N ALA A 341 -32.01 -4.28 -11.88
CA ALA A 341 -33.46 -4.36 -11.73
C ALA A 341 -33.85 -5.10 -10.44
N GLN A 342 -33.19 -6.21 -10.13
CA GLN A 342 -33.47 -6.99 -8.94
C GLN A 342 -33.18 -6.21 -7.65
N TYR A 343 -31.98 -5.62 -7.49
CA TYR A 343 -31.68 -4.91 -6.25
C TYR A 343 -32.57 -3.66 -6.05
N ARG A 344 -33.05 -3.05 -7.14
CA ARG A 344 -34.00 -1.93 -7.08
C ARG A 344 -35.37 -2.35 -6.57
N GLU A 345 -35.81 -3.55 -6.92
CA GLU A 345 -37.05 -4.11 -6.38
C GLU A 345 -36.87 -4.54 -4.92
N ASP A 346 -35.71 -5.15 -4.59
CA ASP A 346 -35.35 -5.59 -3.24
C ASP A 346 -35.35 -4.43 -2.21
N TRP A 347 -35.19 -3.17 -2.63
CA TRP A 347 -35.34 -2.00 -1.74
C TRP A 347 -36.71 -1.89 -1.09
N LYS A 348 -37.73 -2.52 -1.68
CA LYS A 348 -39.12 -2.55 -1.18
C LYS A 348 -39.43 -3.81 -0.37
N SER A 349 -38.49 -4.75 -0.25
CA SER A 349 -38.71 -6.02 0.45
C SER A 349 -39.23 -5.80 1.86
N LYS A 350 -40.04 -6.73 2.38
CA LYS A 350 -40.46 -6.68 3.80
C LYS A 350 -39.31 -7.08 4.74
N GLU A 351 -38.30 -7.79 4.23
CA GLU A 351 -37.16 -8.23 5.02
C GLU A 351 -36.03 -7.20 5.05
N MET A 352 -35.63 -6.80 6.26
CA MET A 352 -34.54 -5.84 6.47
C MET A 352 -33.22 -6.30 5.84
N ARG A 353 -32.87 -7.58 6.00
CA ARG A 353 -31.64 -8.16 5.43
C ARG A 353 -31.56 -7.98 3.91
N ILE A 354 -32.69 -8.16 3.21
CA ILE A 354 -32.77 -7.98 1.75
C ILE A 354 -32.60 -6.51 1.38
N ARG A 355 -33.20 -5.58 2.13
CA ARG A 355 -33.00 -4.14 1.92
C ARG A 355 -31.56 -3.71 2.14
N GLN A 356 -30.94 -4.14 3.23
CA GLN A 356 -29.54 -3.83 3.54
C GLN A 356 -28.61 -4.35 2.45
N ARG A 357 -28.75 -5.63 2.06
CA ARG A 357 -27.98 -6.22 0.96
C ARG A 357 -28.12 -5.45 -0.35
N SER A 358 -29.35 -5.07 -0.70
CA SER A 358 -29.61 -4.36 -1.97
C SER A 358 -29.11 -2.92 -1.98
N VAL A 359 -29.11 -2.23 -0.84
CA VAL A 359 -28.48 -0.90 -0.69
C VAL A 359 -26.95 -1.00 -0.71
N ALA A 360 -26.37 -1.98 -0.01
CA ALA A 360 -24.93 -2.22 -0.06
C ALA A 360 -24.46 -2.57 -1.49
N LEU A 361 -25.19 -3.44 -2.20
CA LEU A 361 -24.90 -3.77 -3.60
C LEU A 361 -25.03 -2.55 -4.53
N TYR A 362 -25.99 -1.66 -4.27
CA TYR A 362 -26.12 -0.39 -4.98
C TYR A 362 -24.88 0.51 -4.79
N PHE A 363 -24.38 0.65 -3.55
CA PHE A 363 -23.16 1.41 -3.29
C PHE A 363 -21.93 0.78 -3.94
N ILE A 364 -21.77 -0.54 -3.91
CA ILE A 364 -20.68 -1.23 -4.61
C ILE A 364 -20.77 -1.00 -6.13
N ASP A 365 -21.96 -1.10 -6.72
CA ASP A 365 -22.18 -0.91 -8.17
C ASP A 365 -21.94 0.54 -8.62
N LYS A 366 -22.46 1.52 -7.87
CA LYS A 366 -22.41 2.93 -8.27
C LYS A 366 -21.16 3.66 -7.85
N LEU A 367 -20.65 3.36 -6.67
CA LEU A 367 -19.52 4.08 -6.06
C LEU A 367 -18.23 3.26 -6.08
N ALA A 368 -18.28 2.02 -6.59
CA ALA A 368 -17.15 1.10 -6.61
C ALA A 368 -16.52 0.89 -5.22
N LEU A 369 -17.34 0.94 -4.15
CA LEU A 369 -16.87 0.64 -2.80
C LEU A 369 -16.37 -0.80 -2.73
N ARG A 370 -15.32 -1.02 -1.95
CA ARG A 370 -14.86 -2.38 -1.63
C ARG A 370 -15.86 -3.05 -0.69
N ALA A 371 -15.92 -4.38 -0.73
CA ALA A 371 -16.88 -5.15 0.07
C ALA A 371 -16.85 -4.81 1.57
N GLY A 372 -15.66 -4.66 2.17
CA GLY A 372 -15.52 -4.31 3.59
C GLY A 372 -15.71 -5.53 4.49
N ASN A 373 -14.66 -6.36 4.59
CA ASN A 373 -14.65 -7.45 5.57
C ASN A 373 -14.50 -6.86 6.97
N GLU A 374 -15.20 -7.47 7.92
CA GLU A 374 -14.98 -7.23 9.34
C GLU A 374 -13.51 -7.50 9.71
N LYS A 375 -13.01 -6.71 10.66
CA LYS A 375 -11.65 -6.81 11.14
C LYS A 375 -11.67 -6.92 12.64
N GLU A 376 -10.70 -7.64 13.17
CA GLU A 376 -10.52 -7.75 14.61
C GLU A 376 -10.09 -6.39 15.20
N GLU A 377 -10.92 -5.91 16.12
CA GLU A 377 -10.74 -4.63 16.80
C GLU A 377 -9.45 -4.65 17.64
N GLY A 378 -8.67 -3.56 17.61
CA GLY A 378 -7.39 -3.47 18.32
C GLY A 378 -6.22 -4.24 17.67
N GLU A 379 -6.47 -5.10 16.69
CA GLU A 379 -5.43 -5.86 15.98
C GLU A 379 -5.03 -5.23 14.65
N THR A 380 -5.92 -4.44 14.05
CA THR A 380 -5.73 -3.77 12.75
C THR A 380 -6.08 -2.29 12.82
N ALA A 381 -5.66 -1.50 11.82
CA ALA A 381 -6.10 -0.11 11.71
C ALA A 381 -7.60 -0.05 11.38
N ASP A 382 -8.34 0.77 12.11
CA ASP A 382 -9.78 0.96 11.90
C ASP A 382 -10.04 1.58 10.53
N THR A 383 -10.57 0.74 9.64
CA THR A 383 -10.80 1.07 8.24
C THR A 383 -11.91 0.18 7.72
N VAL A 384 -12.86 0.81 7.03
CA VAL A 384 -14.13 0.18 6.65
C VAL A 384 -14.28 0.05 5.13
N GLY A 385 -15.18 -0.83 4.71
CA GLY A 385 -15.73 -0.88 3.36
C GLY A 385 -17.24 -0.96 3.42
N CYS A 386 -17.89 -1.25 2.29
CA CYS A 386 -19.34 -1.11 2.14
C CYS A 386 -20.14 -1.84 3.23
N CYS A 387 -19.88 -3.13 3.45
CA CYS A 387 -20.63 -3.95 4.41
C CYS A 387 -20.25 -3.69 5.87
N SER A 388 -19.11 -3.04 6.13
CA SER A 388 -18.63 -2.71 7.47
C SER A 388 -18.72 -1.20 7.78
N LEU A 389 -19.55 -0.46 7.04
CA LEU A 389 -19.85 0.93 7.35
C LEU A 389 -20.62 0.99 8.67
N ARG A 390 -20.17 1.84 9.58
CA ARG A 390 -20.91 2.30 10.77
C ARG A 390 -21.75 3.55 10.51
N VAL A 391 -22.70 3.85 11.40
CA VAL A 391 -23.60 5.00 11.31
C VAL A 391 -22.84 6.33 11.20
N GLU A 392 -21.76 6.51 11.96
CA GLU A 392 -20.93 7.73 11.96
C GLU A 392 -20.33 8.10 10.59
N HIS A 393 -20.18 7.14 9.68
CA HIS A 393 -19.52 7.35 8.40
C HIS A 393 -20.40 7.98 7.34
N ILE A 394 -21.70 8.13 7.61
CA ILE A 394 -22.64 8.74 6.69
C ILE A 394 -23.47 9.83 7.35
N CYS A 395 -23.70 10.91 6.60
CA CYS A 395 -24.65 11.94 6.98
C CYS A 395 -25.72 12.08 5.88
N LEU A 396 -26.99 12.11 6.30
CA LEU A 396 -28.14 12.16 5.41
C LEU A 396 -28.67 13.59 5.34
N SER A 397 -28.66 14.18 4.15
CA SER A 397 -29.24 15.52 3.90
C SER A 397 -30.40 15.42 2.92
N PRO A 398 -31.65 15.74 3.32
CA PRO A 398 -32.80 15.71 2.42
C PRO A 398 -32.62 16.62 1.20
N GLU A 399 -31.99 17.77 1.39
CA GLU A 399 -31.55 18.68 0.33
C GLU A 399 -30.19 19.26 0.70
N LYS A 400 -29.26 19.28 -0.25
CA LYS A 400 -27.93 19.87 -0.07
C LYS A 400 -27.36 20.30 -1.42
N ASP A 401 -26.79 21.49 -1.49
CA ASP A 401 -26.13 22.02 -2.70
C ASP A 401 -27.07 21.95 -3.95
N GLY A 402 -28.39 22.17 -3.76
CA GLY A 402 -29.40 22.11 -4.82
C GLY A 402 -29.77 20.70 -5.30
N GLN A 403 -29.35 19.65 -4.58
CA GLN A 403 -29.64 18.25 -4.90
C GLN A 403 -30.49 17.63 -3.78
N GLU A 404 -31.49 16.83 -4.16
CA GLU A 404 -32.31 16.09 -3.20
C GLU A 404 -31.66 14.73 -2.84
N PHE A 405 -31.93 14.26 -1.62
CA PHE A 405 -31.54 12.95 -1.11
C PHE A 405 -30.02 12.71 -1.17
N VAL A 406 -29.25 13.63 -0.60
CA VAL A 406 -27.78 13.56 -0.61
C VAL A 406 -27.27 12.75 0.58
N VAL A 407 -26.44 11.75 0.29
CA VAL A 407 -25.67 11.00 1.29
C VAL A 407 -24.23 11.49 1.23
N GLU A 408 -23.77 12.04 2.34
CA GLU A 408 -22.36 12.39 2.55
C GLU A 408 -21.65 11.21 3.19
N PHE A 409 -20.62 10.70 2.52
CA PHE A 409 -19.75 9.63 3.01
C PHE A 409 -18.44 10.24 3.48
N ASP A 410 -17.99 9.84 4.66
CA ASP A 410 -16.69 10.22 5.19
C ASP A 410 -16.12 9.10 6.07
N PHE A 411 -15.16 8.34 5.52
CA PHE A 411 -14.56 7.22 6.24
C PHE A 411 -13.16 6.88 5.73
N LEU A 412 -12.40 6.14 6.51
CA LEU A 412 -11.10 5.62 6.10
C LEU A 412 -11.27 4.24 5.43
N GLY A 413 -10.94 4.16 4.14
CA GLY A 413 -10.98 2.93 3.37
C GLY A 413 -9.70 2.09 3.49
N LYS A 414 -9.50 1.20 2.52
CA LYS A 414 -8.25 0.40 2.42
C LYS A 414 -7.03 1.32 2.50
N ASP A 415 -6.04 0.90 3.28
CA ASP A 415 -4.78 1.62 3.48
C ASP A 415 -4.94 2.95 4.24
N SER A 416 -6.05 3.11 4.97
CA SER A 416 -6.43 4.33 5.70
C SER A 416 -6.56 5.55 4.80
N ILE A 417 -6.89 5.34 3.53
CA ILE A 417 -7.17 6.42 2.58
C ILE A 417 -8.59 6.90 2.81
N ARG A 418 -8.74 8.19 3.16
CA ARG A 418 -10.04 8.82 3.35
C ARG A 418 -10.85 8.81 2.05
N TYR A 419 -12.07 8.28 2.14
CA TYR A 419 -13.10 8.40 1.12
C TYR A 419 -14.10 9.45 1.59
N TYR A 420 -14.08 10.62 0.93
CA TYR A 420 -15.05 11.68 1.14
C TYR A 420 -15.85 11.89 -0.14
N ASN A 421 -17.17 11.81 -0.07
CA ASN A 421 -18.02 12.03 -1.24
C ASN A 421 -19.44 12.45 -0.86
N LYS A 422 -20.05 13.37 -1.63
CA LYS A 422 -21.45 13.74 -1.50
C LYS A 422 -22.20 13.20 -2.72
N VAL A 423 -23.16 12.31 -2.49
CA VAL A 423 -23.79 11.54 -3.57
C VAL A 423 -25.31 11.67 -3.46
N PRO A 424 -26.00 12.23 -4.48
CA PRO A 424 -27.44 12.08 -4.63
C PRO A 424 -27.79 10.63 -4.86
N VAL A 425 -28.68 10.09 -4.03
CA VAL A 425 -29.16 8.71 -4.16
C VAL A 425 -30.63 8.66 -4.53
N GLU A 426 -31.09 7.50 -4.99
CA GLU A 426 -32.51 7.31 -5.24
C GLU A 426 -33.30 7.44 -3.92
N LYS A 427 -34.46 8.11 -3.95
CA LYS A 427 -35.29 8.40 -2.75
C LYS A 427 -35.53 7.18 -1.85
N ARG A 428 -35.69 5.99 -2.43
CA ARG A 428 -35.88 4.73 -1.68
C ARG A 428 -34.62 4.31 -0.93
N VAL A 429 -33.44 4.51 -1.51
CA VAL A 429 -32.15 4.27 -0.85
C VAL A 429 -32.03 5.21 0.35
N PHE A 430 -32.27 6.52 0.16
CA PHE A 430 -32.20 7.50 1.25
C PHE A 430 -33.13 7.15 2.42
N LYS A 431 -34.40 6.84 2.13
CA LYS A 431 -35.36 6.43 3.17
C LYS A 431 -34.97 5.13 3.87
N ASN A 432 -34.40 4.17 3.14
CA ASN A 432 -33.88 2.95 3.74
C ASN A 432 -32.69 3.23 4.66
N LEU A 433 -31.78 4.14 4.30
CA LEU A 433 -30.67 4.54 5.17
C LEU A 433 -31.18 5.18 6.46
N GLN A 434 -32.20 6.05 6.40
CA GLN A 434 -32.83 6.60 7.61
C GLN A 434 -33.33 5.47 8.54
N LEU A 435 -33.98 4.46 7.97
CA LEU A 435 -34.45 3.30 8.72
C LEU A 435 -33.31 2.43 9.25
N PHE A 436 -32.19 2.32 8.52
CA PHE A 436 -31.03 1.54 8.97
C PHE A 436 -30.28 2.20 10.12
N MET A 437 -30.41 3.52 10.28
CA MET A 437 -29.81 4.32 11.35
C MET A 437 -30.76 4.50 12.56
N GLU A 438 -32.02 4.10 12.44
CA GLU A 438 -33.01 4.28 13.52
C GLU A 438 -32.64 3.45 14.76
N ASN A 439 -32.67 4.09 15.93
CA ASN A 439 -32.30 3.49 17.22
C ASN A 439 -30.87 2.93 17.30
N LYS A 440 -29.92 3.51 16.53
CA LYS A 440 -28.50 3.15 16.56
C LYS A 440 -27.61 4.28 17.08
N GLN A 441 -26.51 3.90 17.70
CA GLN A 441 -25.41 4.80 18.07
C GLN A 441 -24.45 5.01 16.89
N PRO A 442 -23.60 6.04 16.92
CA PRO A 442 -22.63 6.31 15.85
C PRO A 442 -21.71 5.12 15.53
N GLU A 443 -21.34 4.33 16.53
CA GLU A 443 -20.43 3.20 16.44
C GLU A 443 -21.10 1.91 15.93
N ASP A 444 -22.44 1.87 15.87
CA ASP A 444 -23.16 0.69 15.40
C ASP A 444 -23.01 0.52 13.89
N ASP A 445 -23.01 -0.74 13.44
CA ASP A 445 -23.00 -1.07 12.02
C ASP A 445 -24.24 -0.54 11.31
N LEU A 446 -24.03 0.18 10.20
CA LEU A 446 -25.09 0.64 9.32
C LEU A 446 -25.87 -0.55 8.74
N PHE A 447 -25.18 -1.63 8.39
CA PHE A 447 -25.75 -2.86 7.83
C PHE A 447 -25.67 -4.03 8.83
N ASP A 448 -26.32 -3.90 9.98
CA ASP A 448 -26.29 -4.84 11.13
C ASP A 448 -26.69 -6.30 10.83
N ARG A 449 -27.36 -6.57 9.70
CA ARG A 449 -27.79 -7.93 9.30
C ARG A 449 -27.06 -8.44 8.06
N LEU A 450 -25.93 -7.84 7.72
CA LEU A 450 -25.15 -8.14 6.53
C LEU A 450 -23.67 -8.34 6.88
N ASN A 451 -23.04 -9.30 6.21
CA ASN A 451 -21.58 -9.43 6.16
C ASN A 451 -21.17 -9.81 4.73
N VAL A 452 -19.86 -9.88 4.47
CA VAL A 452 -19.32 -10.19 3.13
C VAL A 452 -19.42 -11.68 2.77
N SER A 453 -19.59 -12.55 3.77
CA SER A 453 -19.60 -14.00 3.55
C SER A 453 -20.82 -14.43 2.72
N PRO A 454 -20.68 -15.53 1.94
CA PRO A 454 -21.75 -16.06 1.08
C PRO A 454 -23.06 -16.38 1.82
#